data_AF-A0A960XJA1-F1
#
_entry.id   AF-A0A960XJA1-F1
#
_cell.length_a   1.000
_cell.length_b   1.000
_cell.length_c   1.000
_cell.angle_alpha   90.00
_cell.angle_beta   90.00
_cell.angle_gamma   90.00
#
_symmetry.space_group_name_H-M   'P 1'
#
loop_
_entity.id
_entity.type
_entity.pdbx_description
1 polymer ?
#
loop_
_entity_poly.entity_id
_entity_poly.type
_entity_poly.pdbx_seq_one_letter_code
_entity_poly.pdbx_strand_id
1 'polypeptide(L)' 'EPVLTAAKQIADATLAAGKVFGSITFNQEHSKRLQDMGARMIIHGADIVSYKKALKDILGEYGR' A
#
# COMPACT_ATOMS: atom_id res chain seq x y z
N GLU A 1 15.27 -3.17 8.18
CA GLU A 1 14.15 -2.70 9.01
C GLU A 1 13.32 -3.88 9.48
N PRO A 2 13.02 -3.99 10.80
CA PRO A 2 12.31 -5.14 11.36
C PRO A 2 10.91 -5.35 10.75
N VAL A 3 10.21 -4.27 10.37
CA VAL A 3 8.88 -4.34 9.76
C VAL A 3 8.91 -5.02 8.38
N LEU A 4 9.89 -4.70 7.53
CA LEU A 4 10.02 -5.31 6.21
C LEU A 4 10.41 -6.79 6.30
N THR A 5 11.24 -7.15 7.27
CA THR A 5 11.57 -8.56 7.53
C THR A 5 10.33 -9.35 7.93
N ALA A 6 9.50 -8.80 8.83
CA ALA A 6 8.24 -9.43 9.21
C ALA A 6 7.27 -9.55 8.02
N ALA A 7 7.16 -8.51 7.19
CA ALA A 7 6.34 -8.54 5.98
C ALA A 7 6.79 -9.65 5.02
N LYS A 8 8.11 -9.84 4.82
CA LYS A 8 8.65 -10.93 3.99
C LYS A 8 8.34 -12.31 4.56
N GLN A 9 8.47 -12.49 5.88
CA GLN A 9 8.12 -13.76 6.54
C GLN A 9 6.64 -14.12 6.36
N ILE A 10 5.74 -13.12 6.48
CA ILE A 10 4.31 -13.31 6.24
C ILE A 10 4.05 -13.64 4.77
N ALA A 11 4.71 -12.94 3.84
CA ALA A 11 4.58 -13.21 2.41
C ALA A 11 4.97 -14.66 2.08
N ASP A 12 6.13 -15.11 2.58
CA ASP A 12 6.64 -16.46 2.35
C ASP A 12 5.69 -17.53 2.91
N ALA A 13 5.21 -17.35 4.14
CA ALA A 13 4.25 -18.28 4.75
C ALA A 13 2.91 -18.30 4.00
N THR A 14 2.44 -17.15 3.52
CA THR A 14 1.18 -17.02 2.76
C THR A 14 1.28 -17.74 1.43
N LEU A 15 2.37 -17.52 0.69
CA LEU A 15 2.62 -18.13 -0.61
C LEU A 15 2.86 -19.65 -0.49
N ALA A 16 3.61 -20.09 0.52
CA ALA A 16 3.81 -21.51 0.81
C ALA A 16 2.50 -22.25 1.12
N ALA A 17 1.53 -21.55 1.72
CA ALA A 17 0.18 -22.07 1.95
C ALA A 17 -0.74 -22.00 0.71
N GLY A 18 -0.23 -21.57 -0.45
CA GLY A 18 -1.00 -21.43 -1.69
C GLY A 18 -2.02 -20.28 -1.66
N LYS A 19 -1.87 -19.32 -0.74
CA LYS A 19 -2.77 -18.16 -0.60
C LYS A 19 -2.24 -16.94 -1.32
N VAL A 20 -3.13 -16.01 -1.63
CA VAL A 20 -2.78 -14.71 -2.21
C VAL A 20 -2.21 -13.81 -1.13
N PHE A 21 -0.98 -13.33 -1.33
CA PHE A 21 -0.40 -12.27 -0.53
C PHE A 21 -0.76 -10.89 -1.10
N GLY A 22 -1.04 -9.95 -0.20
CA GLY A 22 -1.38 -8.58 -0.55
C GLY A 22 -1.37 -7.65 0.65
N SER A 23 -1.23 -6.35 0.40
CA SER A 23 -1.22 -5.33 1.45
C SER A 23 -1.55 -3.95 0.90
N ILE A 24 -1.71 -2.99 1.80
CA ILE A 24 -1.93 -1.57 1.52
C ILE A 24 -0.59 -0.86 1.34
N THR A 25 -0.52 0.04 0.36
CA THR A 25 0.63 0.87 0.04
C THR A 25 0.15 2.20 -0.52
N PHE A 26 0.84 3.29 -0.18
CA PHE A 26 0.47 4.65 -0.59
C PHE A 26 1.54 5.33 -1.44
N ASN A 27 2.58 4.59 -1.84
CA ASN A 27 3.61 5.09 -2.75
C ASN A 27 4.14 3.97 -3.67
N GLN A 28 4.70 4.37 -4.81
CA GLN A 28 5.15 3.42 -5.84
C GLN A 28 6.29 2.53 -5.38
N GLU A 29 7.21 3.07 -4.56
CA GLU A 29 8.36 2.33 -4.05
C GLU A 29 7.93 1.16 -3.16
N HIS A 30 7.02 1.40 -2.22
CA HIS A 30 6.47 0.37 -1.34
C HIS A 30 5.62 -0.64 -2.13
N SER A 31 4.87 -0.20 -3.13
CA SER A 31 4.15 -1.10 -4.05
C SER A 31 5.09 -2.03 -4.79
N LYS A 32 6.26 -1.54 -5.21
CA LYS A 32 7.27 -2.36 -5.88
C LYS A 32 7.88 -3.37 -4.92
N ARG A 33 8.23 -2.94 -3.70
CA ARG A 33 8.72 -3.85 -2.65
C ARG A 33 7.73 -4.99 -2.36
N LEU A 34 6.43 -4.69 -2.27
CA LEU A 34 5.41 -5.73 -2.07
C LEU A 34 5.30 -6.70 -3.27
N GLN A 35 5.39 -6.18 -4.50
CA GLN A 35 5.40 -7.01 -5.70
C GLN A 35 6.64 -7.92 -5.76
N ASP A 36 7.82 -7.39 -5.39
CA ASP A 36 9.07 -8.16 -5.30
C ASP A 36 8.97 -9.28 -4.24
N MET A 37 8.09 -9.13 -3.23
CA MET A 37 7.76 -10.17 -2.24
C MET A 37 6.68 -11.17 -2.73
N GLY A 38 6.17 -11.03 -3.96
CA GLY A 38 5.16 -11.90 -4.54
C GLY A 38 3.71 -11.48 -4.26
N ALA A 39 3.46 -10.23 -3.85
CA ALA A 39 2.10 -9.73 -3.68
C ALA A 39 1.35 -9.71 -5.02
N ARG A 40 0.11 -10.23 -5.02
CA ARG A 40 -0.81 -10.21 -6.18
C ARG A 40 -2.03 -9.32 -5.98
N MET A 41 -2.23 -8.81 -4.76
CA MET A 41 -3.24 -7.81 -4.44
C MET A 41 -2.55 -6.60 -3.82
N ILE A 42 -2.65 -5.45 -4.48
CA ILE A 42 -2.06 -4.19 -4.02
C ILE A 42 -3.20 -3.17 -3.85
N ILE A 43 -3.39 -2.70 -2.61
CA ILE A 43 -4.36 -1.64 -2.30
C ILE A 43 -3.59 -0.32 -2.30
N HIS A 44 -3.71 0.46 -3.38
CA HIS A 44 -2.88 1.64 -3.62
C HIS A 44 -3.42 2.96 -3.05
N GLY A 45 -4.53 2.91 -2.29
CA GLY A 45 -5.21 4.10 -1.81
C GLY A 45 -6.40 3.78 -0.91
N ALA A 46 -6.95 4.83 -0.32
CA ALA A 46 -8.19 4.81 0.44
C ALA A 46 -9.06 5.99 0.02
N ASP A 47 -10.34 5.77 -0.15
CA ASP A 47 -11.33 6.77 -0.59
C ASP A 47 -11.32 8.04 0.28
N ILE A 48 -11.28 7.88 1.61
CA ILE A 48 -11.25 8.98 2.56
C ILE A 48 -9.98 9.82 2.44
N VAL A 49 -8.85 9.20 2.08
CA VAL A 49 -7.59 9.91 1.84
C VAL A 49 -7.69 10.72 0.56
N SER A 50 -8.24 10.15 -0.50
CA SER A 50 -8.48 10.85 -1.77
C SER A 50 -9.44 12.03 -1.59
N TYR A 51 -10.55 11.83 -0.88
CA TYR A 51 -11.53 12.87 -0.59
C TYR A 51 -10.92 14.01 0.23
N LYS A 52 -10.21 13.69 1.32
CA LYS A 52 -9.53 14.68 2.17
C LYS A 52 -8.47 15.46 1.39
N LYS A 53 -7.71 14.79 0.52
CA LYS A 53 -6.70 15.43 -0.33
C LYS A 53 -7.36 16.40 -1.31
N ALA A 54 -8.39 15.95 -2.03
CA ALA A 54 -9.12 16.80 -2.98
C ALA A 54 -9.72 18.03 -2.29
N LEU A 55 -10.33 17.86 -1.11
CA LEU A 55 -10.90 18.99 -0.36
C LEU A 55 -9.83 20.02 0.05
N LYS A 56 -8.65 19.57 0.49
CA LYS A 56 -7.53 20.46 0.83
C LYS A 56 -7.01 21.19 -0.41
N ASP A 57 -6.84 20.48 -1.50
CA ASP A 57 -6.32 21.04 -2.75
C ASP A 57 -7.29 22.12 -3.29
N ILE A 58 -8.61 21.85 -3.27
CA ILE A 58 -9.65 22.84 -3.61
C ILE A 58 -9.57 24.08 -2.71
N LEU A 59 -9.52 23.92 -1.38
CA LEU A 59 -9.46 25.07 -0.47
C LEU A 59 -8.23 25.95 -0.74
N GLY A 60 -7.07 25.32 -0.98
CA GLY A 60 -5.83 26.00 -1.34
C GLY A 60 -5.93 26.79 -2.65
N GLU A 61 -6.61 26.25 -3.68
CA GLU A 61 -6.84 26.94 -4.95
C GLU A 61 -7.71 28.20 -4.81
N TYR A 62 -8.68 28.18 -3.88
CA TYR A 62 -9.53 29.34 -3.58
C TYR A 62 -8.94 30.28 -2.51
N GLY A 63 -7.68 30.09 -2.10
CA GLY A 63 -7.00 30.94 -1.12
C GLY A 63 -7.59 30.86 0.30
N ARG A 64 -8.17 29.72 0.66
CA ARG A 64 -8.76 29.43 1.98
C ARG A 64 -7.93 28.43 2.76
#